data_AF-A0A353VXQ3-F1
#
_entry.id   AF-A0A353VXQ3-F1
#
_cell.length_a   1.000
_cell.length_b   1.000
_cell.length_c   1.000
_cell.angle_alpha   90.00
_cell.angle_beta   90.00
_cell.angle_gamma   90.00
#
_symmetry.space_group_name_H-M   'P 1'
#
loop_
_entity.id
_entity.type
_entity.pdbx_description
1 polymer ?
#
loop_
_entity_poly.entity_id
_entity_poly.type
_entity_poly.pdbx_seq_one_letter_code
_entity_poly.pdbx_strand_id
1 'polypeptide(L)' 'IFVDNDCDGLNPLILLKLISRDSRFENSKIFFLSKDEIENKPDFIKEYGIFKVLNKPISNEKLLDLVL' A
#
# COMPACT_ATOMS: atom_id res chain seq x y z
N ILE A 1 -3.56 2.57 -6.63
CA ILE A 1 -3.75 3.44 -5.44
C ILE A 1 -2.47 3.40 -4.63
N PHE A 2 -1.90 4.55 -4.27
CA PHE A 2 -0.76 4.63 -3.35
C PHE A 2 -1.27 5.06 -1.98
N VAL A 3 -0.95 4.29 -0.94
CA VAL A 3 -1.29 4.60 0.46
C VAL A 3 0.01 4.79 1.22
N ASP A 4 0.18 5.97 1.79
CA ASP A 4 1.39 6.34 2.54
C ASP A 4 1.21 6.03 4.04
N ASN A 5 2.13 5.25 4.61
CA ASN A 5 2.15 4.98 6.04
C ASN A 5 2.48 6.23 6.87
N ASP A 6 3.28 7.15 6.33
CA ASP A 6 3.72 8.39 6.99
C ASP A 6 2.79 9.57 6.67
N CYS A 7 1.47 9.39 6.74
CA CYS A 7 0.51 10.46 6.50
C CYS A 7 -0.07 11.03 7.80
N ASP A 8 -0.23 12.35 7.84
CA ASP A 8 -0.87 13.04 8.96
C ASP A 8 -2.40 13.00 8.84
N GLY A 9 -3.09 12.85 9.97
CA GLY A 9 -4.53 13.04 10.07
C GLY A 9 -5.42 11.84 9.70
N LEU A 10 -4.85 10.76 9.17
CA LEU A 10 -5.60 9.52 8.89
C LEU A 10 -4.72 8.30 9.15
N ASN A 11 -5.25 7.33 9.90
CA ASN A 11 -4.55 6.05 10.05
C ASN A 11 -4.60 5.27 8.73
N PRO A 12 -3.46 4.97 8.10
CA PRO A 12 -3.40 4.34 6.79
C PRO A 12 -3.97 2.91 6.80
N LEU A 13 -3.88 2.19 7.91
CA LEU A 13 -4.47 0.85 8.05
C LEU A 13 -6.00 0.91 8.10
N ILE A 14 -6.56 1.97 8.69
CA ILE A 14 -8.01 2.21 8.65
C ILE A 14 -8.43 2.53 7.20
N LEU A 15 -7.67 3.36 6.49
CA LEU A 15 -7.94 3.66 5.08
C LEU A 15 -7.94 2.39 4.22
N LEU A 16 -6.96 1.50 4.40
CA LEU A 16 -6.90 0.22 3.68
C LEU A 16 -8.16 -0.63 3.93
N LYS A 17 -8.62 -0.69 5.19
CA LYS A 17 -9.86 -1.40 5.56
C LYS A 17 -11.12 -0.77 4.97
N LEU A 18 -11.14 0.55 4.76
CA LEU A 18 -12.25 1.24 4.10
C LEU A 18 -12.25 0.96 2.60
N ILE A 19 -11.08 1.04 1.96
CA ILE A 19 -10.90 0.75 0.53
C ILE A 19 -11.30 -0.71 0.25
N SER A 20 -10.86 -1.67 1.07
CA SER A 20 -11.14 -3.09 0.84
C SER A 20 -12.62 -3.49 0.96
N ARG A 21 -13.45 -2.65 1.60
CA ARG A 21 -14.90 -2.87 1.76
C ARG A 21 -15.73 -2.23 0.66
N ASP A 22 -15.14 -1.38 -0.17
CA ASP A 22 -15.85 -0.61 -1.20
C ASP A 22 -15.62 -1.26 -2.57
N SER A 23 -16.68 -1.83 -3.13
CA SER A 23 -16.64 -2.60 -4.38
C SER A 23 -16.14 -1.80 -5.59
N ARG A 24 -16.17 -0.46 -5.53
CA ARG A 24 -15.61 0.39 -6.58
C ARG A 24 -14.10 0.22 -6.73
N PHE A 25 -13.42 -0.27 -5.69
CA PHE A 25 -11.98 -0.49 -5.66
C PHE A 25 -11.57 -1.96 -5.79
N GLU A 26 -12.49 -2.89 -6.03
CA GLU A 26 -12.21 -4.34 -6.07
C GLU A 26 -11.06 -4.72 -7.02
N ASN A 27 -10.96 -4.04 -8.17
CA ASN A 27 -9.92 -4.27 -9.16
C ASN A 27 -8.70 -3.35 -9.03
N SER A 28 -8.63 -2.54 -7.98
CA SER A 28 -7.54 -1.57 -7.79
C SER A 28 -6.30 -2.24 -7.23
N LYS A 29 -5.14 -2.04 -7.86
CA LYS A 29 -3.85 -2.39 -7.25
C LYS A 29 -3.51 -1.37 -6.16
N ILE A 30 -3.36 -1.84 -4.92
CA ILE A 30 -2.98 -1.01 -3.77
C ILE A 30 -1.48 -1.16 -3.51
N PHE A 31 -0.76 -0.05 -3.55
CA PHE A 31 0.66 0.04 -3.21
C PHE A 31 0.81 0.72 -1.85
N PHE A 32 1.42 0.04 -0.89
CA PHE A 32 1.63 0.57 0.45
C PHE A 32 3.05 1.11 0.60
N LEU A 33 3.20 2.38 0.95
CA LEU A 33 4.49 3.05 1.08
C LEU A 33 4.90 3.06 2.55
N SER A 34 6.07 2.49 2.88
CA SER A 34 6.57 2.42 4.26
C SER A 34 8.03 2.83 4.31
N LYS A 35 8.47 3.55 5.36
CA LYS A 35 9.91 3.70 5.65
C LYS A 35 10.47 2.43 6.28
N ASP A 36 9.71 1.86 7.20
CA ASP A 36 10.13 0.72 7.99
C ASP A 36 9.86 -0.60 7.26
N GLU A 37 10.65 -1.62 7.60
CA GLU A 37 10.33 -2.99 7.22
C GLU A 37 9.05 -3.44 7.92
N ILE A 38 8.24 -4.20 7.19
CA ILE A 38 7.01 -4.76 7.72
C ILE A 38 7.29 -6.19 8.17
N GLU A 39 7.19 -6.43 9.47
CA GLU A 39 7.23 -7.77 10.04
C GLU A 39 6.11 -8.64 9.47
N ASN A 40 6.39 -9.91 9.18
CA ASN A 40 5.42 -10.84 8.59
C ASN A 40 4.71 -10.27 7.34
N LYS A 41 5.48 -9.62 6.46
CA LYS A 41 5.03 -8.98 5.21
C LYS A 41 3.98 -9.78 4.41
N PRO A 42 4.05 -11.12 4.24
CA PRO A 42 3.02 -11.88 3.53
C PRO A 42 1.63 -11.79 4.17
N ASP A 43 1.55 -11.91 5.49
CA ASP A 43 0.28 -11.85 6.23
C ASP A 43 -0.29 -10.44 6.21
N PHE A 44 0.57 -9.43 6.39
CA PHE A 44 0.18 -8.03 6.27
C PHE A 44 -0.40 -7.71 4.88
N ILE A 45 0.26 -8.18 3.82
CA ILE A 45 -0.21 -8.02 2.44
C ILE A 45 -1.61 -8.62 2.27
N LYS A 46 -1.81 -9.84 2.80
CA LYS A 46 -3.08 -10.56 2.70
C LYS A 46 -4.19 -9.90 3.52
N GLU A 47 -3.91 -9.50 4.76
CA GLU A 47 -4.89 -8.88 5.67
C GLU A 47 -5.48 -7.59 5.08
N TYR A 48 -4.64 -6.78 4.44
CA TYR A 48 -5.02 -5.45 3.96
C TYR A 48 -5.25 -5.36 2.44
N GLY A 49 -5.19 -6.49 1.72
CA GLY A 49 -5.40 -6.51 0.27
C GLY A 49 -4.37 -5.69 -0.51
N ILE A 50 -3.13 -5.65 -0.02
CA ILE A 50 -2.06 -4.85 -0.63
C ILE A 50 -1.46 -5.62 -1.80
N PHE A 51 -1.32 -4.98 -2.96
CA PHE A 51 -0.65 -5.59 -4.11
C PHE A 51 0.87 -5.66 -3.89
N LYS A 52 1.49 -4.57 -3.40
CA LYS A 52 2.92 -4.50 -3.13
C LYS A 52 3.25 -3.46 -2.07
N VAL A 53 4.19 -3.78 -1.19
CA VAL A 53 4.81 -2.82 -0.26
C VAL A 53 6.06 -2.24 -0.91
N LEU A 54 6.15 -0.91 -0.92
CA LEU A 54 7.28 -0.14 -1.44
C LEU A 54 7.98 0.56 -0.28
N ASN A 55 9.23 0.18 -0.04
CA ASN A 55 10.04 0.81 1.00
C ASN A 55 10.63 2.14 0.49
N LYS A 56 10.45 3.20 1.28
CA LYS A 56 10.99 4.54 1.01
C LYS A 56 12.48 4.62 1.39
N PRO A 57 13.29 5.45 0.70
CA PRO A 57 12.93 6.25 -0.47
C PRO A 57 12.74 5.36 -1.72
N ILE A 58 11.76 5.73 -2.55
CA ILE A 58 11.42 4.97 -3.77
C ILE A 58 12.14 5.66 -4.94
N SER A 59 12.95 4.92 -5.69
CA SER A 59 13.60 5.46 -6.89
C SER A 59 12.61 5.62 -8.05
N ASN A 60 12.92 6.55 -8.97
CA ASN A 60 12.12 6.74 -10.18
C ASN A 60 12.04 5.47 -11.03
N GLU A 61 13.14 4.71 -11.12
CA GLU A 61 13.19 3.41 -11.80
C GLU A 61 12.16 2.44 -11.22
N LYS A 62 12.13 2.30 -9.88
CA LYS A 62 11.16 1.44 -9.20
C LYS A 62 9.72 1.88 -9.39
N LEU A 63 9.46 3.17 -9.63
CA LEU A 63 8.11 3.67 -9.95
C LEU A 63 7.73 3.36 -11.40
N LEU A 64 8.67 3.52 -12.33
CA LEU A 64 8.47 3.21 -13.76
C LEU A 64 8.14 1.71 -13.96
N ASP A 65 8.84 0.83 -13.24
CA ASP A 65 8.59 -0.63 -13.24
C ASP A 65 7.17 -1.04 -12.77
N LEU A 66 6.40 -0.13 -12.16
CA LEU A 66 5.03 -0.42 -11.72
C LEU A 66 3.98 -0.06 -12.76
N VAL A 67 4.35 0.77 -13.75
CA VAL A 67 3.44 1.36 -14.74
C VAL A 67 3.65 0.76 -16.14
N LEU A 68 4.86 0.27 -16.42
CA LEU A 68 5.25 -0.41 -17.67
C LEU A 68 5.05 -1.93 -17.56
#